data_AF-A0A7S2BJL1-F1
#
_entry.id   AF-A0A7S2BJL1-F1
#
_cell.length_a   1.000
_cell.length_b   1.000
_cell.length_c   1.000
_cell.angle_alpha   90.00
_cell.angle_beta   90.00
_cell.angle_gamma   90.00
#
_symmetry.space_group_name_H-M   'P 1'
#
loop_
_entity.id
_entity.type
_entity.pdbx_description
1 polymer ?
#
loop_
_entity_poly.entity_id
_entity_poly.type
_entity_poly.pdbx_seq_one_letter_code
_entity_poly.pdbx_strand_id
1 'polypeptide(L)'
;FNTDHAVVVFSAGPSIVGGSCRVLVESQEAAEGADAMELSQGLPEPLLCQCRAYLASCRDLDVEFGEAVAQIAETEFVTARAEAAERAKTARASGGSAEEVTTDDFHRWLDLARLVAASYGAPEVSSEHWAAAMAMENARATRAKAAAAANAPPSPGAMPPPKPVSPSTVSEPPAAGAPRAIADVMEE
;
A
#
# COMPACT_ATOMS: atom_id res chain seq x y z
N PHE A 1 -3.55 -7.01 -7.25
CA PHE A 1 -3.50 -5.53 -7.30
C PHE A 1 -3.53 -5.01 -5.88
N ASN A 2 -2.47 -4.31 -5.44
CA ASN A 2 -2.43 -3.66 -4.13
C ASN A 2 -2.88 -2.20 -4.31
N THR A 3 -4.05 -1.85 -3.78
CA THR A 3 -4.59 -0.50 -3.92
C THR A 3 -5.07 -0.04 -2.56
N ASP A 4 -4.67 1.16 -2.17
CA ASP A 4 -5.19 1.82 -0.98
C ASP A 4 -6.66 2.18 -1.23
N HIS A 5 -7.56 1.57 -0.46
CA HIS A 5 -8.98 1.92 -0.50
C HIS A 5 -9.27 3.00 0.53
N ALA A 6 -10.02 4.02 0.12
CA ALA A 6 -10.56 5.01 1.04
C ALA A 6 -11.67 4.37 1.86
N VAL A 7 -11.42 4.17 3.15
CA VAL A 7 -12.41 3.66 4.10
C VAL A 7 -12.94 4.84 4.90
N VAL A 8 -14.26 5.00 4.91
CA VAL A 8 -14.95 6.01 5.73
C VAL A 8 -15.23 5.38 7.09
N VAL A 9 -14.67 5.98 8.13
CA VAL A 9 -14.83 5.49 9.50
C VAL A 9 -15.98 6.26 10.15
N PHE A 10 -17.10 5.58 10.35
CA PHE A 10 -18.24 6.13 11.08
C PHE A 10 -18.09 5.80 12.57
N SER A 11 -17.67 6.78 13.36
CA SER A 11 -17.67 6.71 14.83
C SER A 11 -18.92 7.40 15.40
N ALA A 12 -19.41 6.91 16.54
CA ALA A 12 -20.51 7.55 17.28
C ALA A 12 -20.06 8.72 18.20
N GLY A 13 -18.81 9.20 18.04
CA GLY A 13 -18.19 10.25 18.87
C GLY A 13 -16.96 10.86 18.20
N PRO A 14 -16.25 11.83 18.83
CA PRO A 14 -15.06 12.45 18.25
C PRO A 14 -13.98 11.38 18.00
N SER A 15 -13.75 11.08 16.71
CA SER A 15 -12.77 10.09 16.28
C SER A 15 -11.40 10.74 16.13
N ILE A 16 -10.39 10.09 16.70
CA ILE A 16 -8.97 10.46 16.58
C ILE A 16 -8.45 10.15 15.16
N VAL A 17 -9.07 9.18 14.49
CA VAL A 17 -8.86 8.93 13.07
C VAL A 17 -9.79 9.88 12.32
N GLY A 18 -9.24 10.82 11.54
CA GLY A 18 -10.05 11.67 10.64
C GLY A 18 -11.05 10.81 9.86
N GLY A 19 -12.25 11.32 9.58
CA GLY A 19 -13.41 10.53 9.09
C GLY A 19 -13.20 9.67 7.83
N SER A 20 -12.03 9.77 7.19
CA SER A 20 -11.53 8.82 6.20
C SER A 20 -10.10 8.37 6.53
N CYS A 21 -9.85 7.06 6.54
CA CYS A 21 -8.51 6.49 6.52
C CYS A 21 -8.29 5.67 5.24
N ARG A 22 -7.06 5.63 4.74
CA ARG A 22 -6.70 4.79 3.59
C ARG A 22 -6.13 3.48 4.13
N VAL A 23 -6.82 2.37 3.82
CA VAL A 23 -6.40 1.02 4.22
C VAL A 23 -5.97 0.30 2.96
N LEU A 24 -4.72 -0.18 2.97
CA LEU A 24 -4.23 -1.08 1.94
C LEU A 24 -4.89 -2.44 2.18
N VAL A 25 -5.72 -2.88 1.25
CA VAL A 25 -6.13 -4.28 1.18
C VAL A 25 -5.12 -4.96 0.26
N GLU A 26 -4.20 -5.71 0.85
CA GLU A 26 -3.42 -6.67 0.05
C GLU A 26 -4.42 -7.71 -0.47
N SER A 27 -4.70 -7.66 -1.77
CA SER A 27 -5.27 -8.81 -2.44
C SER A 27 -4.16 -9.85 -2.43
N GLN A 28 -4.09 -10.63 -1.36
CA GLN A 28 -3.38 -11.89 -1.36
C GLN A 28 -3.94 -12.61 -2.59
N GLU A 29 -3.14 -12.74 -3.66
CA GLU A 29 -3.46 -13.69 -4.72
C GLU A 29 -3.67 -14.99 -3.97
N ALA A 30 -4.94 -15.37 -3.88
CA ALA A 30 -5.40 -16.48 -3.08
C ALA A 30 -4.41 -17.61 -3.36
N ALA A 31 -3.81 -18.14 -2.30
CA ALA A 31 -3.07 -19.38 -2.39
C ALA A 31 -3.87 -20.29 -3.30
N GLU A 32 -3.32 -20.63 -4.48
CA GLU A 32 -3.98 -21.48 -5.46
C GLU A 32 -4.41 -22.75 -4.74
N GLY A 33 -5.68 -22.82 -4.31
CA GLY A 33 -6.20 -23.93 -3.51
C GLY A 33 -7.05 -23.57 -2.28
N ALA A 34 -7.16 -22.31 -1.85
CA ALA A 34 -8.14 -21.94 -0.81
C ALA A 34 -9.12 -20.89 -1.34
N ASP A 35 -10.40 -21.27 -1.36
CA ASP A 35 -11.56 -20.57 -1.88
C ASP A 35 -11.54 -19.04 -1.74
N ALA A 36 -11.15 -18.33 -2.80
CA ALA A 36 -11.46 -16.91 -2.97
C ALA A 36 -12.99 -16.64 -2.94
N MET A 37 -13.80 -17.68 -3.14
CA MET A 37 -15.26 -17.62 -3.04
C MET A 37 -15.77 -17.63 -1.60
N GLU A 38 -15.05 -18.20 -0.62
CA GLU A 38 -15.45 -18.20 0.80
C GLU A 38 -15.31 -16.82 1.45
N LEU A 39 -14.27 -16.04 1.10
CA LEU A 39 -14.12 -14.67 1.58
C LEU A 39 -15.24 -13.74 1.08
N SER A 40 -15.87 -14.06 -0.06
CA SER A 40 -17.04 -13.32 -0.56
C SER A 40 -18.34 -13.63 0.20
N GLN A 41 -18.39 -14.74 0.94
CA GLN A 41 -19.58 -15.15 1.71
C GLN A 41 -19.67 -14.51 3.09
N GLY A 42 -18.69 -13.67 3.47
CA GLY A 42 -18.63 -13.04 4.78
C GLY A 42 -18.28 -14.03 5.88
N LEU A 43 -17.74 -13.51 6.98
CA LEU A 43 -17.50 -14.32 8.18
C LEU A 43 -18.85 -14.86 8.71
N PRO A 44 -18.91 -16.11 9.20
CA PRO A 44 -20.13 -16.66 9.78
C PRO A 44 -20.59 -15.79 10.97
N GLU A 45 -21.90 -15.56 11.09
CA GLU A 45 -22.47 -14.63 12.10
C GLU A 45 -21.98 -14.88 13.54
N PRO A 46 -21.79 -16.13 14.01
CA PRO A 46 -21.22 -16.38 15.34
C PRO A 46 -19.80 -15.82 15.49
N LEU A 47 -18.96 -15.91 14.45
CA LEU A 47 -17.60 -15.40 14.46
C LEU A 47 -17.58 -13.87 14.38
N LEU A 48 -18.48 -13.28 13.58
CA LEU A 48 -18.67 -11.82 13.57
C LEU A 48 -19.08 -11.29 14.95
N CYS A 49 -19.99 -11.97 15.64
CA CYS A 49 -20.37 -11.64 17.01
C CYS A 49 -19.15 -11.70 17.95
N GLN A 50 -18.31 -12.72 17.84
CA GLN A 50 -17.09 -12.85 18.63
C GLN A 50 -16.08 -11.74 18.34
N CYS A 51 -15.84 -11.41 17.07
CA CYS A 51 -14.97 -10.31 16.68
C CYS A 51 -15.49 -8.97 17.21
N ARG A 52 -16.80 -8.70 17.08
CA ARG A 52 -17.43 -7.48 17.63
C ARG A 52 -17.28 -7.40 19.15
N ALA A 53 -17.50 -8.51 19.86
CA ALA A 53 -17.35 -8.57 21.31
C ALA A 53 -15.89 -8.33 21.73
N TYR A 54 -14.93 -8.95 21.03
CA TYR A 54 -13.51 -8.73 21.27
C TYR A 54 -13.09 -7.28 21.03
N LEU A 55 -13.49 -6.68 19.90
CA LEU A 55 -13.20 -5.27 19.60
C LEU A 55 -13.85 -4.32 20.61
N ALA A 56 -15.05 -4.64 21.10
CA ALA A 56 -15.69 -3.89 22.17
C ALA A 56 -14.86 -3.95 23.47
N SER A 57 -14.36 -5.14 23.84
CA SER A 57 -13.47 -5.30 24.99
C SER A 57 -12.16 -4.53 24.83
N CYS A 58 -11.54 -4.56 23.65
CA CYS A 58 -10.33 -3.79 23.38
C CYS A 58 -10.56 -2.27 23.46
N ARG A 59 -11.74 -1.80 23.04
CA ARG A 59 -12.09 -0.37 23.10
C ARG A 59 -12.21 0.14 24.52
N ASP A 60 -12.73 -0.70 25.42
CA ASP A 60 -12.97 -0.32 26.81
C ASP A 60 -11.73 -0.57 27.70
N LEU A 61 -10.63 -1.09 27.13
CA LEU A 61 -9.37 -1.28 27.81
C LEU A 61 -8.60 0.05 27.89
N ASP A 62 -8.32 0.49 29.11
CA ASP A 62 -7.47 1.65 29.35
C ASP A 62 -6.00 1.23 29.25
N VAL A 63 -5.32 1.66 28.18
CA VAL A 63 -3.94 1.27 27.89
C VAL A 63 -2.99 2.41 28.22
N GLU A 64 -2.16 2.19 29.22
CA GLU A 64 -1.17 3.15 29.70
C GLU A 64 0.21 2.95 29.07
N PHE A 65 1.01 4.01 29.06
CA PHE A 65 2.43 3.91 28.71
C PHE A 65 3.26 3.80 29.98
N GLY A 66 3.98 2.69 30.13
CA GLY A 66 5.01 2.58 31.15
C GLY A 66 6.12 3.60 30.94
N GLU A 67 6.69 4.11 32.04
CA GLU A 67 7.71 5.18 32.01
C GLU A 67 8.91 4.84 31.11
N ALA A 68 9.39 3.60 31.15
CA ALA A 68 10.50 3.14 30.31
C ALA A 68 10.20 3.26 28.81
N VAL A 69 8.98 2.89 28.39
CA VAL A 69 8.59 2.95 26.97
C VAL A 69 8.30 4.38 26.55
N ALA A 70 7.76 5.22 27.44
CA ALA A 70 7.59 6.64 27.17
C ALA A 70 8.93 7.33 26.85
N GLN A 71 9.99 7.02 27.62
CA GLN A 71 11.34 7.54 27.36
C GLN A 71 11.92 7.04 26.02
N ILE A 72 11.69 5.77 25.68
CA ILE A 72 12.10 5.21 24.38
C ILE A 72 11.39 5.95 23.23
N ALA A 73 10.07 6.09 23.32
CA ALA A 73 9.26 6.76 22.31
C ALA A 73 9.69 8.21 22.09
N GLU A 74 9.95 8.96 23.16
CA GLU A 74 10.43 10.34 23.08
C GLU A 74 11.81 10.42 22.41
N THR A 75 12.74 9.53 22.82
CA THR A 75 14.09 9.47 22.26
C THR A 75 14.06 9.16 20.75
N GLU A 76 13.24 8.19 20.35
CA GLU A 76 13.08 7.83 18.93
C GLU A 76 12.45 8.96 18.13
N PHE A 77 11.45 9.66 18.67
CA PHE A 77 10.84 10.80 17.99
C PHE A 77 11.82 11.95 17.76
N VAL A 78 12.61 12.32 18.78
CA VAL A 78 13.64 13.36 18.66
C VAL A 78 14.67 12.96 17.61
N THR A 79 15.09 11.70 17.62
CA THR A 79 16.06 11.16 16.65
C THR A 79 15.50 11.21 15.23
N ALA A 80 14.28 10.70 15.02
CA ALA A 80 13.61 10.69 13.72
C ALA A 80 13.42 12.11 13.16
N ARG A 81 13.09 13.07 14.03
CA ARG A 81 12.93 14.48 13.65
C ARG A 81 14.26 15.12 13.26
N ALA A 82 15.34 14.84 13.99
CA ALA A 82 16.67 15.32 13.64
C ALA A 82 17.13 14.76 12.28
N GLU A 83 16.96 13.46 12.05
CA GLU A 83 17.29 12.82 10.78
C GLU A 83 16.46 13.38 9.62
N ALA A 84 15.17 13.64 9.84
CA ALA A 84 14.31 14.26 8.84
C ALA A 84 14.76 15.68 8.50
N ALA A 85 15.21 16.47 9.49
CA ALA A 85 15.74 17.80 9.27
C ALA A 85 17.03 17.78 8.42
N GLU A 86 17.95 16.85 8.68
CA GLU A 86 19.16 16.68 7.85
C GLU A 86 18.83 16.24 6.42
N ARG A 87 17.86 15.33 6.25
CA ARG A 87 17.34 14.96 4.92
C ARG A 87 16.70 16.15 4.20
N ALA A 88 15.98 17.02 4.91
CA ALA A 88 15.39 18.23 4.33
C ALA A 88 16.45 19.24 3.88
N LYS A 89 17.54 19.42 4.63
CA LYS A 89 18.66 20.29 4.23
C LYS A 89 19.31 19.81 2.94
N THR A 90 19.60 18.51 2.85
CA THR A 90 20.23 17.90 1.67
C THR A 90 19.31 17.90 0.45
N ALA A 91 18.01 17.63 0.63
CA ALA A 91 17.03 17.69 -0.46
C ALA A 91 16.84 19.11 -1.00
N ARG A 92 16.80 20.13 -0.13
CA ARG A 92 16.71 21.54 -0.58
C ARG A 92 17.91 21.96 -1.42
N ALA A 93 19.11 21.46 -1.12
CA ALA A 93 20.31 21.71 -1.92
C ALA A 93 20.24 21.05 -3.31
N SER A 94 19.51 19.94 -3.46
CA SER A 94 19.28 19.26 -4.74
C SER A 94 17.96 19.65 -5.44
N GLY A 95 17.22 20.64 -4.91
CA GLY A 95 15.94 21.09 -5.46
C GLY A 95 14.76 20.13 -5.21
N GLY A 96 14.92 19.13 -4.33
CA GLY A 96 13.87 18.21 -3.92
C GLY A 96 13.14 18.64 -2.63
N SER A 97 11.93 18.11 -2.42
CA SER A 97 11.23 18.20 -1.14
C SER A 97 11.48 16.93 -0.32
N ALA A 98 11.95 17.06 0.92
CA ALA A 98 11.97 15.94 1.86
C ALA A 98 10.74 15.97 2.78
N GLU A 99 10.27 14.80 3.15
CA GLU A 99 9.22 14.62 4.16
C GLU A 99 9.79 14.90 5.56
N GLU A 100 9.15 15.84 6.27
CA GLU A 100 9.47 16.20 7.64
C GLU A 100 8.64 15.35 8.61
N VAL A 101 9.24 14.95 9.75
CA VAL A 101 8.53 14.23 10.82
C VAL A 101 7.84 15.25 11.71
N THR A 102 6.52 15.13 11.85
CA THR A 102 5.67 16.09 12.56
C THR A 102 5.24 15.56 13.94
N THR A 103 4.69 16.43 14.78
CA THR A 103 4.07 16.02 16.05
C THR A 103 2.86 15.11 15.82
N ASP A 104 2.13 15.30 14.72
CA ASP A 104 1.00 14.43 14.37
C ASP A 104 1.46 13.00 14.05
N ASP A 105 2.63 12.83 13.44
CA ASP A 105 3.23 11.52 13.25
C ASP A 105 3.54 10.84 14.58
N PHE A 106 4.05 11.60 15.56
CA PHE A 106 4.31 11.06 16.90
C PHE A 106 3.03 10.61 17.61
N HIS A 107 1.96 11.42 17.55
CA HIS A 107 0.66 11.02 18.09
C HIS A 107 0.15 9.74 17.43
N ARG A 108 0.29 9.61 16.10
CA ARG A 108 -0.05 8.38 15.37
C ARG A 108 0.75 7.17 15.89
N TRP A 109 2.04 7.31 16.14
CA TRP A 109 2.88 6.22 16.66
C TRP A 109 2.44 5.77 18.05
N LEU A 110 2.12 6.73 18.93
CA LEU A 110 1.60 6.45 20.27
C LEU A 110 0.26 5.71 20.21
N ASP A 111 -0.66 6.16 19.36
CA ASP A 111 -1.95 5.51 19.18
C ASP A 111 -1.80 4.10 18.58
N LEU A 112 -0.90 3.94 17.61
CA LEU A 112 -0.60 2.63 17.03
C LEU A 112 -0.08 1.66 18.09
N ALA A 113 0.84 2.09 18.96
CA ALA A 113 1.37 1.25 20.03
C ALA A 113 0.30 0.89 21.08
N ARG A 114 -0.62 1.81 21.40
CA ARG A 114 -1.79 1.51 22.25
C ARG A 114 -2.71 0.48 21.61
N LEU A 115 -3.01 0.62 20.32
CA LEU A 115 -3.85 -0.32 19.58
C LEU A 115 -3.22 -1.71 19.51
N VAL A 116 -1.89 -1.78 19.33
CA VAL A 116 -1.15 -3.04 19.40
C VAL A 116 -1.31 -3.67 20.78
N ALA A 117 -0.99 -2.94 21.85
CA ALA A 117 -1.14 -3.46 23.21
C ALA A 117 -2.59 -3.90 23.51
N ALA A 118 -3.59 -3.10 23.09
CA ALA A 118 -5.00 -3.43 23.23
C ALA A 118 -5.39 -4.72 22.48
N SER A 119 -4.80 -4.97 21.32
CA SER A 119 -5.00 -6.23 20.57
C SER A 119 -4.42 -7.45 21.30
N TYR A 120 -3.39 -7.27 22.12
CA TYR A 120 -2.89 -8.32 23.00
C TYR A 120 -3.66 -8.41 24.34
N GLY A 121 -4.64 -7.53 24.56
CA GLY A 121 -5.34 -7.42 25.86
C GLY A 121 -4.43 -6.93 26.98
N ALA A 122 -3.32 -6.25 26.64
CA ALA A 122 -2.36 -5.75 27.61
C ALA A 122 -2.77 -4.35 28.10
N PRO A 123 -2.78 -4.12 29.43
CA PRO A 123 -3.13 -2.81 30.00
C PRO A 123 -1.99 -1.78 29.86
N GLU A 124 -0.78 -2.23 29.52
CA GLU A 124 0.38 -1.36 29.38
C GLU A 124 1.13 -1.63 28.07
N VAL A 125 1.65 -0.56 27.47
CA VAL A 125 2.52 -0.65 26.29
C VAL A 125 3.90 -1.12 26.74
N SER A 126 4.34 -2.26 26.22
CA SER A 126 5.69 -2.80 26.41
C SER A 126 6.61 -2.36 25.27
N SER A 127 7.91 -2.57 25.43
CA SER A 127 8.89 -2.34 24.36
C SER A 127 8.60 -3.19 23.11
N GLU A 128 8.01 -4.38 23.28
CA GLU A 128 7.63 -5.24 22.15
C GLU A 128 6.44 -4.66 21.38
N HIS A 129 5.44 -4.13 22.09
CA HIS A 129 4.29 -3.45 21.47
C HIS A 129 4.76 -2.21 20.68
N TRP A 130 5.68 -1.43 21.25
CA TRP A 130 6.29 -0.28 20.58
C TRP A 130 7.07 -0.70 19.33
N ALA A 131 7.94 -1.71 19.42
CA ALA A 131 8.72 -2.19 18.29
C ALA A 131 7.81 -2.71 17.15
N ALA A 132 6.74 -3.43 17.48
CA ALA A 132 5.76 -3.89 16.50
C ALA A 132 5.03 -2.72 15.83
N ALA A 133 4.65 -1.70 16.60
CA ALA A 133 4.06 -0.47 16.08
C ALA A 133 5.01 0.23 15.09
N MET A 134 6.27 0.42 15.47
CA MET A 134 7.26 1.05 14.59
C MET A 134 7.55 0.23 13.33
N ALA A 135 7.55 -1.10 13.40
CA ALA A 135 7.66 -1.96 12.23
C ALA A 135 6.51 -1.75 11.23
N MET A 136 5.27 -1.65 11.72
CA MET A 136 4.09 -1.37 10.89
C MET A 136 4.14 0.03 10.27
N GLU A 137 4.57 1.05 11.02
CA GLU A 137 4.73 2.40 10.49
C GLU A 137 5.83 2.45 9.42
N ASN A 138 6.96 1.79 9.62
CA ASN A 138 8.02 1.70 8.64
C ASN A 138 7.56 1.02 7.35
N ALA A 139 6.76 -0.04 7.46
CA ALA A 139 6.12 -0.68 6.32
C ALA A 139 5.17 0.28 5.60
N ARG A 140 4.34 1.04 6.34
CA ARG A 140 3.47 2.08 5.78
C ARG A 140 4.27 3.15 5.03
N ALA A 141 5.31 3.71 5.64
CA ALA A 141 6.14 4.76 5.06
C ALA A 141 6.86 4.28 3.78
N THR A 142 7.36 3.04 3.78
CA THR A 142 7.99 2.43 2.60
C THR A 142 7.00 2.31 1.45
N ARG A 143 5.77 1.88 1.74
CA ARG A 143 4.69 1.81 0.74
C ARG A 143 4.31 3.19 0.21
N ALA A 144 4.15 4.19 1.08
CA ALA A 144 3.81 5.55 0.68
C ALA A 144 4.86 6.14 -0.28
N LYS A 145 6.15 5.90 -0.02
CA LYS A 145 7.26 6.31 -0.90
C LYS A 145 7.22 5.60 -2.26
N ALA A 146 6.95 4.29 -2.27
CA ALA A 146 6.82 3.52 -3.52
C ALA A 146 5.62 3.99 -4.36
N ALA A 147 4.47 4.26 -3.72
CA ALA A 147 3.28 4.77 -4.40
C ALA A 147 3.47 6.20 -4.94
N ALA A 148 4.21 7.05 -4.23
CA ALA A 148 4.57 8.39 -4.72
C ALA A 148 5.48 8.31 -5.95
N ALA A 149 6.44 7.37 -5.98
CA ALA A 149 7.31 7.15 -7.14
C ALA A 149 6.53 6.63 -8.36
N ALA A 150 5.54 5.76 -8.16
CA ALA A 150 4.72 5.20 -9.24
C ALA A 150 3.72 6.20 -9.85
N ASN A 151 3.27 7.20 -9.08
CA ASN A 151 2.34 8.24 -9.53
C ASN A 151 3.03 9.52 -10.04
N ALA A 152 4.37 9.52 -10.17
CA ALA A 152 5.08 10.63 -10.77
C ALA A 152 4.70 10.75 -12.26
N PRO A 153 4.24 11.93 -12.74
CA PRO A 153 3.88 12.09 -14.15
C PRO A 153 5.09 11.81 -15.06
N PRO A 154 4.90 11.18 -16.23
CA PRO A 154 5.98 11.01 -17.19
C PRO A 154 6.53 12.39 -17.55
N SER A 155 7.86 12.54 -17.40
CA SER A 155 8.56 13.79 -17.64
C SER A 155 8.20 14.35 -19.03
N PRO A 156 7.72 15.61 -19.14
CA PRO A 156 7.36 16.21 -20.42
C PRO A 156 8.65 16.62 -21.14
N GLY A 157 9.30 15.66 -21.81
CA GLY A 157 10.58 15.92 -22.47
C GLY A 157 11.20 14.79 -23.27
N ALA A 158 10.62 13.59 -23.30
CA ALA A 158 11.09 12.55 -24.22
C ALA A 158 10.56 12.82 -25.63
N MET A 159 11.24 13.71 -26.36
CA MET A 159 11.13 13.80 -27.81
C MET A 159 11.27 12.39 -28.39
N PRO A 160 10.29 11.87 -29.17
CA PRO A 160 10.45 10.59 -29.82
C PRO A 160 11.61 10.68 -30.83
N PRO A 161 12.51 9.69 -30.90
CA PRO A 161 13.53 9.66 -31.93
C PRO A 161 12.87 9.63 -33.32
N PRO A 162 13.47 10.29 -34.33
CA PRO A 162 12.88 10.38 -35.66
C PRO A 162 12.71 8.98 -36.25
N LYS A 163 11.49 8.67 -36.71
CA LYS A 163 11.18 7.42 -37.42
C LYS A 163 12.06 7.30 -38.67
N PRO A 164 12.67 6.13 -38.94
CA PRO A 164 13.37 5.89 -40.19
C PRO A 164 12.36 5.91 -41.35
N VAL A 165 12.68 6.70 -42.37
CA VAL A 165 11.88 6.84 -43.59
C VAL A 165 12.12 5.60 -44.46
N SER A 166 11.10 4.76 -44.65
CA SER A 166 11.12 3.71 -45.66
C SER A 166 10.69 4.29 -47.01
N PRO A 167 11.42 4.09 -48.12
CA PRO A 167 10.97 4.52 -49.43
C PRO A 167 9.98 3.53 -50.04
N SER A 168 8.89 4.10 -50.59
CA SER A 168 7.83 3.45 -51.34
C SER A 168 8.28 2.76 -52.63
N THR A 169 7.76 1.54 -52.82
CA THR A 169 6.97 1.06 -53.97
C THR A 169 7.42 1.43 -55.40
N VAL A 170 7.85 0.41 -56.17
CA VAL A 170 7.75 0.34 -57.65
C VAL A 170 7.44 -1.13 -58.00
N SER A 171 6.19 -1.46 -58.29
CA SER A 171 5.59 -1.64 -59.64
C SER A 171 5.76 -3.05 -60.21
N GLU A 172 4.64 -3.78 -60.20
CA GLU A 172 4.19 -4.80 -61.18
C GLU A 172 4.20 -4.23 -62.63
N PRO A 173 3.94 -4.97 -63.75
CA PRO A 173 3.52 -6.38 -63.99
C PRO A 173 4.17 -6.98 -65.29
N PRO A 174 3.55 -7.83 -66.18
CA PRO A 174 2.55 -8.91 -66.10
C PRO A 174 2.91 -10.25 -66.81
N ALA A 175 2.16 -11.31 -66.45
CA ALA A 175 1.58 -12.43 -67.24
C ALA A 175 2.41 -13.30 -68.23
N ALA A 176 2.33 -14.63 -68.05
CA ALA A 176 1.78 -15.59 -69.05
C ALA A 176 1.91 -17.06 -68.59
N GLY A 177 0.86 -17.86 -68.82
CA GLY A 177 1.03 -19.29 -69.16
C GLY A 177 0.56 -20.35 -68.16
N ALA A 178 -0.75 -20.61 -68.13
CA ALA A 178 -1.30 -21.97 -67.91
C ALA A 178 -0.95 -22.86 -69.15
N PRO A 179 -1.10 -24.22 -69.20
CA PRO A 179 -2.23 -24.97 -68.62
C PRO A 179 -2.04 -26.46 -68.20
N ARG A 180 -3.09 -26.99 -67.53
CA ARG A 180 -3.59 -28.40 -67.46
C ARG A 180 -2.64 -29.44 -66.83
N ALA A 181 -3.08 -30.45 -66.07
CA ALA A 181 -4.21 -31.38 -66.20
C ALA A 181 -4.24 -32.25 -64.91
N ILE A 182 -5.38 -32.61 -64.31
CA ILE A 182 -6.20 -33.84 -64.49
C ILE A 182 -6.29 -34.64 -63.17
N ALA A 183 -7.54 -34.97 -62.81
CA ALA A 183 -8.02 -36.11 -62.02
C ALA A 183 -7.62 -36.24 -60.54
N ASP A 184 -8.37 -36.87 -59.63
CA ASP A 184 -9.76 -37.37 -59.50
C ASP A 184 -9.73 -38.20 -58.18
N VAL A 185 -10.90 -38.57 -57.65
CA VAL A 185 -11.14 -39.61 -56.60
C VAL A 185 -10.87 -39.17 -55.14
N MET A 186 -11.86 -38.88 -54.27
CA MET A 186 -12.99 -39.66 -53.68
C MET A 186 -12.61 -40.84 -52.77
N GLU A 187 -13.28 -40.87 -51.60
CA GLU A 187 -13.46 -41.98 -50.63
C GLU A 187 -12.23 -42.32 -49.75
N GLU A 188 -12.31 -42.46 -48.43
CA GLU A 188 -13.42 -42.59 -47.45
C GLU A 188 -13.00 -41.97 -46.10
#